data_AF-A0A6J1C1V9-F1
#
_entry.id   AF-A0A6J1C1V9-F1
#
_cell.length_a   1.000
_cell.length_b   1.000
_cell.length_c   1.000
_cell.angle_alpha   90.00
_cell.angle_beta   90.00
_cell.angle_gamma   90.00
#
_symmetry.space_group_name_H-M   'P 1'
#
loop_
_entity.id
_entity.type
_entity.pdbx_description
1 polymer ?
#
loop_
_entity_poly.entity_id
_entity_poly.type
_entity_poly.pdbx_seq_one_letter_code
_entity_poly.pdbx_strand_id
1 'polypeptide(L)'
;MDSFAINSKKSFHIRSNSLPSKPHPVVAEVDEHLCRLQASEATSSSSSLCQKLDGLQDLHGCIDKLLLLPLTHQALVDKKFVDDLLEGSLKLLDLCALAKDALSQTKESAHELESVLRRRRGDDIVGDVQKYLNSRKMVKKAIHKALKGMERANFQKSDESSEIVSLLKEAEAVTFSSIESLLSFIAGPKLPSKMSRWSLVSKLMQPKRVASKDEDTNGNEAEMVDVALYSITSHKSDFLVQVENVQNSLRKLELSIPDLEDDLESLYRRLIKNRVSFLNILNH
;
A
#
# COMPACT_ATOMS: atom_id res chain seq x y z
N MET A 1 22.51 -43.73 75.80
CA MET A 1 21.83 -42.60 75.13
C MET A 1 22.42 -42.56 73.73
N ASP A 2 21.83 -43.27 72.79
CA ASP A 2 22.30 -43.31 71.41
C ASP A 2 21.14 -42.95 70.49
N SER A 3 21.28 -41.78 69.86
CA SER A 3 20.32 -41.14 68.97
C SER A 3 20.53 -41.63 67.54
N PHE A 4 19.56 -42.35 67.00
CA PHE A 4 19.52 -42.69 65.57
C PHE A 4 19.07 -41.47 64.76
N ALA A 5 19.97 -40.94 63.92
CA ALA A 5 19.65 -39.91 62.94
C ALA A 5 19.07 -40.54 61.67
N ILE A 6 17.79 -40.25 61.39
CA ILE A 6 17.11 -40.63 60.13
C ILE A 6 17.55 -39.67 59.03
N ASN A 7 18.31 -40.17 58.06
CA ASN A 7 18.74 -39.40 56.90
C ASN A 7 17.59 -39.32 55.87
N SER A 8 16.87 -38.20 55.84
CA SER A 8 15.81 -37.94 54.87
C SER A 8 16.42 -37.57 53.51
N LYS A 9 16.39 -38.51 52.56
CA LYS A 9 16.74 -38.26 51.15
C LYS A 9 15.69 -37.32 50.55
N LYS A 10 16.03 -36.04 50.41
CA LYS A 10 15.26 -35.08 49.61
C LYS A 10 15.34 -35.49 48.14
N SER A 11 14.24 -35.93 47.56
CA SER A 11 14.11 -36.11 46.12
C SER A 11 14.12 -34.73 45.44
N PHE A 12 15.16 -34.44 44.68
CA PHE A 12 15.18 -33.27 43.82
C PHE A 12 14.22 -33.52 42.64
N HIS A 13 13.12 -32.79 42.60
CA HIS A 13 12.30 -32.71 41.40
C HIS A 13 13.12 -32.03 40.29
N ILE A 14 13.51 -32.82 39.28
CA ILE A 14 14.00 -32.30 38.01
C ILE A 14 12.82 -31.53 37.40
N ARG A 15 12.87 -30.20 37.49
CA ARG A 15 11.93 -29.34 36.77
C ARG A 15 12.25 -29.47 35.28
N SER A 16 11.29 -29.99 34.53
CA SER A 16 11.33 -30.04 33.07
C SER A 16 11.52 -28.63 32.53
N ASN A 17 12.64 -28.37 31.84
CA ASN A 17 12.78 -27.16 31.03
C ASN A 17 11.85 -27.32 29.82
N SER A 18 10.66 -26.74 29.89
CA SER A 18 9.82 -26.56 28.71
C SER A 18 10.58 -25.63 27.75
N LEU A 19 11.12 -26.21 26.67
CA LEU A 19 11.54 -25.42 25.52
C LEU A 19 10.35 -24.58 25.05
N PRO A 20 10.57 -23.35 24.53
CA PRO A 20 9.48 -22.57 23.95
C PRO A 20 8.74 -23.44 22.93
N SER A 21 7.41 -23.47 23.03
CA SER A 21 6.56 -24.13 22.02
C SER A 21 6.93 -23.54 20.66
N LYS A 22 7.26 -24.40 19.69
CA LYS A 22 7.40 -23.93 18.31
C LYS A 22 6.05 -23.36 17.86
N PRO A 23 6.01 -22.16 17.25
CA PRO A 23 4.78 -21.62 16.70
C PRO A 23 4.24 -22.56 15.61
N HIS A 24 2.92 -22.55 15.43
CA HIS A 24 2.30 -23.34 14.36
C HIS A 24 2.87 -22.92 13.00
N PRO A 25 3.14 -23.85 12.06
CA PRO A 25 3.80 -23.51 10.78
C PRO A 25 3.13 -22.36 10.01
N VAL A 26 1.79 -22.31 10.01
CA VAL A 26 1.03 -21.23 9.35
C VAL A 26 1.22 -19.88 10.03
N VAL A 27 1.39 -19.84 11.37
CA VAL A 27 1.66 -18.59 12.10
C VAL A 27 3.04 -18.06 11.71
N ALA A 28 4.04 -18.94 11.62
CA ALA A 28 5.38 -18.58 11.16
C ALA A 28 5.39 -18.11 9.70
N GLU A 29 4.59 -18.73 8.82
CA GLU A 29 4.43 -18.32 7.42
C GLU A 29 3.88 -16.88 7.33
N VAL A 30 2.83 -16.55 8.10
CA VAL A 30 2.28 -15.19 8.14
C VAL A 30 3.30 -14.18 8.65
N ASP A 31 4.00 -14.50 9.74
CA ASP A 31 5.04 -13.63 10.32
C ASP A 31 6.19 -13.36 9.33
N GLU A 32 6.63 -14.36 8.58
CA GLU A 32 7.63 -14.22 7.52
C GLU A 32 7.16 -13.26 6.42
N HIS A 33 5.91 -13.41 5.95
CA HIS A 33 5.34 -12.50 4.96
C HIS A 33 5.23 -11.06 5.47
N LEU A 34 4.84 -10.86 6.73
CA LEU A 34 4.79 -9.55 7.36
C LEU A 34 6.17 -8.90 7.43
N CYS A 35 7.18 -9.63 7.94
CA CYS A 35 8.55 -9.14 8.03
C CYS A 35 9.09 -8.73 6.64
N ARG A 36 8.83 -9.55 5.62
CA ARG A 36 9.26 -9.27 4.24
C ARG A 36 8.61 -8.02 3.66
N LEU A 37 7.30 -7.86 3.86
CA LEU A 37 6.56 -6.69 3.38
C LEU A 37 6.97 -5.40 4.11
N GLN A 38 7.23 -5.48 5.41
CA GLN A 38 7.71 -4.34 6.20
C GLN A 38 9.14 -3.92 5.84
N ALA A 39 10.00 -4.89 5.51
CA ALA A 39 11.36 -4.63 5.06
C ALA A 39 11.41 -4.05 3.62
N SER A 40 10.33 -4.15 2.86
CA SER A 40 10.25 -3.60 1.50
C SER A 40 10.14 -2.07 1.56
N GLU A 41 11.24 -1.39 1.22
CA GLU A 41 11.31 0.08 1.21
C GLU A 41 10.23 0.73 0.34
N ALA A 42 9.88 1.98 0.64
CA ALA A 42 8.93 2.77 -0.12
C ALA A 42 9.56 3.25 -1.45
N THR A 43 9.75 2.34 -2.39
CA THR A 43 10.02 2.70 -3.78
C THR A 43 8.73 3.17 -4.44
N SER A 44 8.81 4.23 -5.24
CA SER A 44 7.64 4.88 -5.84
C SER A 44 7.27 4.30 -7.21
N SER A 45 7.91 3.23 -7.68
CA SER A 45 7.67 2.68 -9.02
C SER A 45 6.47 1.74 -9.05
N SER A 46 5.77 1.67 -10.19
CA SER A 46 4.70 0.71 -10.43
C SER A 46 5.13 -0.74 -10.15
N SER A 47 6.32 -1.14 -10.61
CA SER A 47 6.86 -2.49 -10.42
C SER A 47 7.02 -2.86 -8.94
N SER A 48 7.46 -1.92 -8.10
CA SER A 48 7.61 -2.15 -6.65
C SER A 48 6.25 -2.25 -5.95
N LEU A 49 5.24 -1.53 -6.46
CA LEU A 49 3.88 -1.62 -5.99
C LEU A 49 3.24 -2.96 -6.35
N CYS A 50 3.41 -3.45 -7.59
CA CYS A 50 3.00 -4.80 -7.99
C CYS A 50 3.60 -5.86 -7.06
N GLN A 51 4.91 -5.82 -6.82
CA GLN A 51 5.58 -6.74 -5.89
C GLN A 51 5.01 -6.67 -4.46
N LYS A 52 4.65 -5.48 -3.99
CA LYS A 52 3.98 -5.32 -2.69
C LYS A 52 2.58 -5.93 -2.71
N LEU A 53 1.77 -5.66 -3.74
CA LEU A 53 0.42 -6.22 -3.88
C LEU A 53 0.47 -7.75 -3.96
N ASP A 54 1.39 -8.33 -4.73
CA ASP A 54 1.65 -9.77 -4.79
C ASP A 54 2.00 -10.33 -3.40
N GLY A 55 2.91 -9.68 -2.69
CA GLY A 55 3.25 -10.08 -1.32
C GLY A 55 2.05 -10.03 -0.37
N LEU A 56 1.13 -9.09 -0.54
CA LEU A 56 -0.13 -9.04 0.22
C LEU A 56 -1.08 -10.18 -0.16
N GLN A 57 -1.13 -10.57 -1.43
CA GLN A 57 -1.94 -11.72 -1.87
C GLN A 57 -1.47 -13.02 -1.20
N ASP A 58 -0.16 -13.21 -1.08
CA ASP A 58 0.46 -14.32 -0.35
C ASP A 58 0.14 -14.25 1.15
N LEU A 59 0.39 -13.10 1.77
CA LEU A 59 0.12 -12.85 3.19
C LEU A 59 -1.32 -13.20 3.53
N HIS A 60 -2.27 -12.63 2.79
CA HIS A 60 -3.68 -12.86 3.02
C HIS A 60 -4.14 -14.27 2.64
N GLY A 61 -3.37 -14.98 1.80
CA GLY A 61 -3.56 -16.41 1.56
C GLY A 61 -3.16 -17.26 2.76
N CYS A 62 -2.09 -16.88 3.44
CA CYS A 62 -1.67 -17.53 4.67
C CYS A 62 -2.65 -17.22 5.80
N ILE A 63 -3.18 -16.00 5.86
CA ILE A 63 -4.25 -15.63 6.82
C ILE A 63 -5.52 -16.44 6.58
N ASP A 64 -5.92 -16.68 5.33
CA ASP A 64 -7.06 -17.54 5.02
C ASP A 64 -6.87 -18.96 5.61
N LYS A 65 -5.65 -19.54 5.49
CA LYS A 65 -5.31 -20.81 6.15
C LYS A 65 -5.33 -20.70 7.67
N LEU A 66 -4.79 -19.61 8.23
CA LEU A 66 -4.73 -19.34 9.67
C LEU A 66 -6.14 -19.29 10.28
N LEU A 67 -7.08 -18.63 9.59
CA LEU A 67 -8.46 -18.47 10.02
C LEU A 67 -9.23 -19.78 10.12
N LEU A 68 -8.79 -20.84 9.43
CA LEU A 68 -9.39 -22.18 9.52
C LEU A 68 -8.92 -22.98 10.73
N LEU A 69 -7.90 -22.49 11.46
CA LEU A 69 -7.30 -23.25 12.56
C LEU A 69 -8.10 -23.09 13.86
N PRO A 70 -8.28 -24.17 14.66
CA PRO A 70 -8.98 -24.10 15.95
C PRO A 70 -8.35 -23.11 16.94
N LEU A 71 -7.02 -22.96 16.92
CA LEU A 71 -6.31 -21.97 17.76
C LEU A 71 -6.75 -20.53 17.46
N THR A 72 -7.01 -20.22 16.18
CA THR A 72 -7.48 -18.90 15.76
C THR A 72 -8.90 -18.65 16.24
N HIS A 73 -9.76 -19.66 16.11
CA HIS A 73 -11.13 -19.58 16.64
C HIS A 73 -11.13 -19.36 18.16
N GLN A 74 -10.25 -20.07 18.89
CA GLN A 74 -10.11 -19.89 20.34
C GLN A 74 -9.57 -18.51 20.73
N ALA A 75 -8.64 -17.95 19.94
CA ALA A 75 -8.13 -16.60 20.16
C ALA A 75 -9.17 -15.50 19.82
N LEU A 76 -10.14 -15.81 18.96
CA LEU A 76 -11.18 -14.91 18.48
C LEU A 76 -12.55 -15.13 19.17
N VAL A 77 -12.57 -15.77 20.34
CA VAL A 77 -13.81 -15.98 21.11
C VAL A 77 -14.42 -14.65 21.58
N ASP A 78 -13.59 -13.64 21.84
CA ASP A 78 -14.10 -12.32 22.17
C ASP A 78 -14.62 -11.61 20.92
N LYS A 79 -15.95 -11.43 20.88
CA LYS A 79 -16.67 -10.74 19.80
C LYS A 79 -16.10 -9.35 19.53
N LYS A 80 -15.58 -8.66 20.54
CA LYS A 80 -14.99 -7.34 20.37
C LYS A 80 -13.81 -7.37 19.39
N PHE A 81 -12.91 -8.35 19.50
CA PHE A 81 -11.77 -8.44 18.59
C PHE A 81 -12.21 -8.75 17.16
N VAL A 82 -13.22 -9.60 16.99
CA VAL A 82 -13.72 -9.94 15.66
C VAL A 82 -14.46 -8.76 15.03
N ASP A 83 -15.25 -8.01 15.80
CA ASP A 83 -15.89 -6.78 15.35
C ASP A 83 -14.86 -5.74 14.92
N ASP A 84 -13.78 -5.57 15.69
CA ASP A 84 -12.68 -4.66 15.35
C ASP A 84 -11.93 -5.11 14.08
N LEU A 85 -11.76 -6.42 13.86
CA LEU A 85 -11.15 -6.98 12.63
C LEU A 85 -12.09 -6.85 11.43
N LEU A 86 -13.39 -7.02 11.63
CA LEU A 86 -14.40 -6.80 10.60
C LEU A 86 -14.45 -5.33 10.19
N GLU A 87 -14.45 -4.40 11.13
CA GLU A 87 -14.40 -2.97 10.82
C GLU A 87 -13.12 -2.62 10.05
N GLY A 88 -11.98 -3.18 10.47
CA GLY A 88 -10.71 -3.07 9.76
C GLY A 88 -10.76 -3.58 8.31
N SER A 89 -11.26 -4.80 8.11
CA SER A 89 -11.40 -5.41 6.79
C SER A 89 -12.33 -4.61 5.86
N LEU A 90 -13.38 -3.97 6.39
CA LEU A 90 -14.28 -3.12 5.61
C LEU A 90 -13.53 -1.89 5.09
N LYS A 91 -12.75 -1.22 5.95
CA LYS A 91 -11.93 -0.07 5.56
C LYS A 91 -10.91 -0.42 4.49
N LEU A 92 -10.27 -1.59 4.58
CA LEU A 92 -9.36 -2.07 3.53
C LEU A 92 -10.08 -2.28 2.19
N LEU A 93 -11.29 -2.86 2.21
CA LEU A 93 -12.09 -3.03 1.00
C LEU A 93 -12.51 -1.68 0.40
N ASP A 94 -12.90 -0.71 1.22
CA ASP A 94 -13.23 0.64 0.76
C ASP A 94 -12.01 1.34 0.12
N LEU A 95 -10.82 1.16 0.69
CA LEU A 95 -9.56 1.67 0.11
C LEU A 95 -9.22 1.01 -1.21
N CYS A 96 -9.35 -0.31 -1.30
CA CYS A 96 -9.16 -1.03 -2.57
C CYS A 96 -10.14 -0.53 -3.64
N ALA A 97 -11.42 -0.34 -3.29
CA ALA A 97 -12.42 0.18 -4.21
C ALA A 97 -12.04 1.59 -4.71
N LEU A 98 -11.63 2.48 -3.80
CA LEU A 98 -11.15 3.80 -4.17
C LEU A 98 -9.91 3.74 -5.08
N ALA A 99 -8.96 2.86 -4.79
CA ALA A 99 -7.75 2.71 -5.60
C ALA A 99 -8.08 2.21 -7.01
N LYS A 100 -9.02 1.26 -7.15
CA LYS A 100 -9.52 0.80 -8.44
C LYS A 100 -10.18 1.91 -9.25
N ASP A 101 -11.07 2.68 -8.63
CA ASP A 101 -11.74 3.81 -9.27
C ASP A 101 -10.72 4.87 -9.73
N ALA A 102 -9.71 5.15 -8.89
CA ALA A 102 -8.66 6.11 -9.18
C ALA A 102 -7.73 5.65 -10.33
N LEU A 103 -7.34 4.37 -10.37
CA LEU A 103 -6.59 3.78 -11.49
C LEU A 103 -7.40 3.87 -12.79
N SER A 104 -8.67 3.44 -12.75
CA SER A 104 -9.57 3.45 -13.91
C SER A 104 -9.73 4.86 -14.49
N GLN A 105 -10.00 5.86 -13.63
CA GLN A 105 -10.14 7.25 -14.06
C GLN A 105 -8.83 7.85 -14.58
N THR A 106 -7.70 7.47 -13.98
CA THR A 106 -6.37 7.91 -14.45
C THR A 106 -6.06 7.33 -15.83
N LYS A 107 -6.34 6.04 -16.04
CA LYS A 107 -6.18 5.34 -17.31
C LYS A 107 -7.03 5.95 -18.41
N GLU A 108 -8.33 6.12 -18.16
CA GLU A 108 -9.27 6.68 -19.14
C GLU A 108 -8.85 8.09 -19.56
N SER A 109 -8.56 8.96 -18.59
CA SER A 109 -8.16 10.33 -18.90
C SER A 109 -6.78 10.42 -19.56
N ALA A 110 -5.82 9.56 -19.20
CA ALA A 110 -4.52 9.48 -19.88
C ALA A 110 -4.68 9.06 -21.34
N HIS A 111 -5.50 8.04 -21.60
CA HIS A 111 -5.80 7.53 -22.93
C HIS A 111 -6.54 8.55 -23.80
N GLU A 112 -7.52 9.25 -23.25
CA GLU A 112 -8.19 10.35 -23.96
C GLU A 112 -7.18 11.41 -24.41
N LEU A 113 -6.30 11.84 -23.52
CA LEU A 113 -5.30 12.87 -23.82
C LEU A 113 -4.26 12.37 -24.83
N GLU A 114 -3.71 11.16 -24.67
CA GLU A 114 -2.76 10.55 -25.62
C GLU A 114 -3.36 10.50 -27.02
N SER A 115 -4.63 10.05 -27.10
CA SER A 115 -5.35 9.92 -28.34
C SER A 115 -5.59 11.26 -29.04
N VAL A 116 -5.83 12.34 -28.29
CA VAL A 116 -5.94 13.70 -28.83
C VAL A 116 -4.58 14.18 -29.35
N LEU A 117 -3.51 14.01 -28.56
CA LEU A 117 -2.16 14.42 -28.93
C LEU A 117 -1.65 13.70 -30.18
N ARG A 118 -2.08 12.45 -30.41
CA ARG A 118 -1.79 11.71 -31.66
C ARG A 118 -2.50 12.29 -32.89
N ARG A 119 -3.69 12.87 -32.72
CA ARG A 119 -4.59 13.26 -33.82
C ARG A 119 -4.54 14.74 -34.18
N ARG A 120 -4.26 15.64 -33.23
CA ARG A 120 -4.30 17.11 -33.41
C ARG A 120 -2.93 17.75 -33.26
N ARG A 121 -2.73 18.94 -33.83
CA ARG A 121 -1.56 19.81 -33.60
C ARG A 121 -2.00 21.27 -33.44
N GLY A 122 -1.32 22.03 -32.58
CA GLY A 122 -1.55 23.47 -32.37
C GLY A 122 -2.50 23.79 -31.21
N ASP A 123 -3.15 24.96 -31.28
CA ASP A 123 -3.96 25.54 -30.21
C ASP A 123 -5.15 24.66 -29.75
N ASP A 124 -5.61 23.75 -30.61
CA ASP A 124 -6.71 22.81 -30.32
C ASP A 124 -6.40 21.81 -29.18
N ILE A 125 -5.15 21.72 -28.72
CA ILE A 125 -4.72 20.79 -27.66
C ILE A 125 -4.92 21.35 -26.24
N VAL A 126 -4.94 22.68 -26.09
CA VAL A 126 -4.92 23.34 -24.77
C VAL A 126 -6.15 22.98 -23.94
N GLY A 127 -7.33 22.91 -24.58
CA GLY A 127 -8.57 22.52 -23.90
C GLY A 127 -8.55 21.09 -23.37
N ASP A 128 -7.99 20.15 -24.15
CA ASP A 128 -7.88 18.75 -23.78
C ASP A 128 -6.86 18.53 -22.65
N VAL A 129 -5.73 19.25 -22.67
CA VAL A 129 -4.77 19.30 -21.55
C VAL A 129 -5.45 19.79 -20.28
N GLN A 130 -6.25 20.86 -20.36
CA GLN A 130 -6.97 21.38 -19.20
C GLN A 130 -8.03 20.39 -18.67
N LYS A 131 -8.71 19.65 -19.55
CA LYS A 131 -9.65 18.58 -19.19
C LYS A 131 -8.93 17.49 -18.38
N TYR A 132 -7.77 17.02 -18.84
CA TYR A 132 -6.96 16.03 -18.13
C TYR A 132 -6.52 16.54 -16.75
N LEU A 133 -6.00 17.77 -16.67
CA LEU A 133 -5.56 18.37 -15.40
C LEU A 133 -6.72 18.48 -14.39
N ASN A 134 -7.93 18.80 -14.87
CA ASN A 134 -9.12 18.84 -14.02
C ASN A 134 -9.51 17.45 -13.52
N SER A 135 -9.50 16.43 -14.39
CA SER A 135 -9.72 15.02 -14.00
C SER A 135 -8.72 14.58 -12.91
N ARG A 136 -7.43 14.80 -13.17
CA ARG A 136 -6.34 14.46 -12.25
C ARG A 136 -6.45 15.19 -10.91
N LYS A 137 -6.86 16.46 -10.91
CA LYS A 137 -7.15 17.22 -9.69
C LYS A 137 -8.30 16.62 -8.87
N MET A 138 -9.34 16.12 -9.53
CA MET A 138 -10.48 15.49 -8.85
C MET A 138 -10.09 14.15 -8.23
N VAL A 139 -9.36 13.30 -8.96
CA VAL A 139 -8.78 12.05 -8.44
C VAL A 139 -7.93 12.34 -7.20
N LYS A 140 -6.96 13.26 -7.31
CA LYS A 140 -6.12 13.66 -6.17
C LYS A 140 -6.97 14.10 -4.98
N LYS A 141 -7.99 14.94 -5.19
CA LYS A 141 -8.86 15.43 -4.11
C LYS A 141 -9.63 14.29 -3.43
N ALA A 142 -10.14 13.33 -4.19
CA ALA A 142 -10.86 12.17 -3.64
C ALA A 142 -9.94 11.32 -2.76
N ILE A 143 -8.74 10.99 -3.25
CA ILE A 143 -7.72 10.22 -2.52
C ILE A 143 -7.36 10.92 -1.19
N HIS A 144 -6.98 12.20 -1.24
CA HIS A 144 -6.60 12.94 -0.05
C HIS A 144 -7.74 13.07 0.97
N LYS A 145 -8.99 13.20 0.50
CA LYS A 145 -10.15 13.28 1.38
C LYS A 145 -10.36 11.95 2.11
N ALA A 146 -10.23 10.82 1.41
CA ALA A 146 -10.39 9.49 1.99
C ALA A 146 -9.31 9.18 3.03
N LEU A 147 -8.03 9.37 2.67
CA LEU A 147 -6.90 9.12 3.58
C LEU A 147 -6.99 9.95 4.87
N LYS A 148 -7.36 11.24 4.76
CA LYS A 148 -7.58 12.11 5.92
C LYS A 148 -8.75 11.66 6.81
N GLY A 149 -9.76 11.01 6.21
CA GLY A 149 -10.88 10.44 6.96
C GLY A 149 -10.49 9.22 7.79
N MET A 150 -9.50 8.46 7.31
CA MET A 150 -9.08 7.19 7.90
C MET A 150 -7.99 7.31 8.97
N GLU A 151 -7.11 8.33 8.92
CA GLU A 151 -6.08 8.63 9.94
C GLU A 151 -6.62 8.77 11.39
N ARG A 152 -7.95 8.90 11.58
CA ARG A 152 -8.57 9.08 12.91
C ARG A 152 -9.00 7.79 13.61
N ALA A 153 -8.94 6.65 12.93
CA ALA A 153 -9.25 5.36 13.53
C ALA A 153 -7.93 4.64 13.85
N ASN A 154 -7.29 5.02 14.95
CA ASN A 154 -6.02 4.43 15.36
C ASN A 154 -6.14 2.90 15.48
N PHE A 155 -5.22 2.17 14.85
CA PHE A 155 -4.87 0.78 15.15
C PHE A 155 -4.29 0.74 16.57
N GLN A 156 -5.15 0.86 17.59
CA GLN A 156 -4.71 0.78 18.97
C GLN A 156 -4.19 -0.63 19.21
N LYS A 157 -2.91 -0.74 19.57
CA LYS A 157 -2.36 -1.95 20.17
C LYS A 157 -3.13 -2.19 21.47
N SER A 158 -3.96 -3.22 21.47
CA SER A 158 -4.52 -3.77 22.70
C SER A 158 -3.40 -4.55 23.39
N ASP A 159 -2.99 -4.08 24.56
CA ASP A 159 -1.93 -4.65 25.40
C ASP A 159 -2.29 -6.05 25.96
N GLU A 160 -3.56 -6.47 25.80
CA GLU A 160 -4.11 -7.77 26.24
C GLU A 160 -4.64 -8.62 25.05
N SER A 161 -4.16 -8.40 23.82
CA SER A 161 -4.59 -9.20 22.68
C SER A 161 -3.76 -10.49 22.51
N SER A 162 -4.42 -11.58 22.13
CA SER A 162 -3.74 -12.84 21.77
C SER A 162 -2.75 -12.62 20.63
N GLU A 163 -1.65 -13.39 20.59
CA GLU A 163 -0.63 -13.34 19.53
C GLU A 163 -1.22 -13.39 18.11
N ILE A 164 -2.31 -14.14 17.93
CA ILE A 164 -3.01 -14.25 16.65
C ILE A 164 -3.73 -12.94 16.29
N VAL A 165 -4.38 -12.30 17.27
CA VAL A 165 -5.07 -11.02 17.08
C VAL A 165 -4.06 -9.93 16.72
N SER A 166 -2.91 -9.88 17.41
CA SER A 166 -1.86 -8.91 17.08
C SER A 166 -1.32 -9.10 15.66
N LEU A 167 -1.11 -10.36 15.24
CA LEU A 167 -0.62 -10.69 13.91
C LEU A 167 -1.64 -10.36 12.80
N LEU A 168 -2.93 -10.56 13.05
CA LEU A 168 -4.00 -10.11 12.15
C LEU A 168 -4.09 -8.58 12.06
N LYS A 169 -3.91 -7.87 13.19
CA LYS A 169 -3.90 -6.40 13.22
C LYS A 169 -2.67 -5.81 12.53
N GLU A 170 -1.53 -6.49 12.63
CA GLU A 170 -0.32 -6.12 11.91
C GLU A 170 -0.48 -6.32 10.41
N ALA A 171 -1.09 -7.43 9.99
CA ALA A 171 -1.46 -7.63 8.59
C ALA A 171 -2.41 -6.54 8.07
N GLU A 172 -3.42 -6.18 8.86
CA GLU A 172 -4.32 -5.07 8.53
C GLU A 172 -3.54 -3.76 8.27
N ALA A 173 -2.58 -3.43 9.14
CA ALA A 173 -1.76 -2.23 9.02
C ALA A 173 -0.80 -2.26 7.82
N VAL A 174 -0.18 -3.40 7.53
CA VAL A 174 0.72 -3.58 6.37
C VAL A 174 -0.06 -3.49 5.05
N THR A 175 -1.26 -4.05 5.01
CA THR A 175 -2.14 -3.94 3.85
C THR A 175 -2.60 -2.51 3.64
N PHE A 176 -3.00 -1.81 4.72
CA PHE A 176 -3.37 -0.40 4.67
C PHE A 176 -2.23 0.45 4.09
N SER A 177 -1.00 0.34 4.63
CA SER A 177 0.13 1.16 4.20
C SER A 177 0.54 0.90 2.75
N SER A 178 0.35 -0.33 2.28
CA SER A 178 0.63 -0.70 0.89
C SER A 178 -0.42 -0.11 -0.08
N ILE A 179 -1.71 -0.16 0.27
CA ILE A 179 -2.77 0.49 -0.53
C ILE A 179 -2.62 2.01 -0.47
N GLU A 180 -2.24 2.57 0.67
CA GLU A 180 -1.93 4.00 0.81
C GLU A 180 -0.75 4.41 -0.10
N SER A 181 0.26 3.56 -0.22
CA SER A 181 1.40 3.78 -1.12
C SER A 181 0.95 3.80 -2.59
N LEU A 182 0.06 2.89 -2.98
CA LEU A 182 -0.56 2.87 -4.32
C LEU A 182 -1.40 4.14 -4.57
N LEU A 183 -2.23 4.52 -3.62
CA LEU A 183 -3.03 5.76 -3.71
C LEU A 183 -2.13 7.00 -3.82
N SER A 184 -1.01 7.02 -3.09
CA SER A 184 -0.01 8.09 -3.16
C SER A 184 0.71 8.12 -4.50
N PHE A 185 1.00 6.95 -5.09
CA PHE A 185 1.51 6.84 -6.45
C PHE A 185 0.55 7.48 -7.47
N ILE A 186 -0.74 7.13 -7.43
CA ILE A 186 -1.75 7.68 -8.34
C ILE A 186 -1.87 9.20 -8.16
N ALA A 187 -1.96 9.65 -6.91
CA ALA A 187 -2.09 11.07 -6.59
C ALA A 187 -0.83 11.89 -6.92
N GLY A 188 0.32 11.25 -7.05
CA GLY A 188 1.63 11.90 -7.04
C GLY A 188 1.92 12.59 -5.69
N PRO A 189 3.12 13.14 -5.50
CA PRO A 189 3.45 13.87 -4.28
C PRO A 189 2.44 14.98 -4.03
N LYS A 190 2.08 15.21 -2.76
CA LYS A 190 1.31 16.39 -2.33
C LYS A 190 1.98 17.62 -2.91
N LEU A 191 1.39 18.24 -3.94
CA LEU A 191 1.78 19.60 -4.30
C LEU A 191 1.40 20.46 -3.09
N PRO A 192 2.36 21.07 -2.37
CA PRO A 192 2.03 21.92 -1.25
C PRO A 192 1.02 22.96 -1.75
N SER A 193 -0.14 23.05 -1.10
CA SER A 193 -1.17 24.04 -1.42
C SER A 193 -0.72 25.49 -1.23
N LYS A 194 0.54 25.70 -0.80
CA LYS A 194 1.35 26.91 -0.98
C LYS A 194 2.81 26.52 -1.24
N MET A 195 3.18 26.26 -2.49
CA MET A 195 4.60 26.33 -2.87
C MET A 195 4.99 27.80 -2.95
N SER A 196 5.72 28.29 -1.95
CA SER A 196 6.52 29.50 -2.14
C SER A 196 7.43 29.26 -3.34
N ARG A 197 7.46 30.21 -4.28
CA ARG A 197 8.23 30.17 -5.54
C ARG A 197 9.72 29.82 -5.39
N TRP A 198 10.25 29.78 -4.16
CA TRP A 198 11.63 29.43 -3.84
C TRP A 198 11.92 27.95 -3.57
N SER A 199 10.94 27.10 -3.25
CA SER A 199 11.23 25.68 -2.94
C SER A 199 11.57 24.81 -4.16
N LEU A 200 11.37 25.33 -5.38
CA LEU A 200 11.82 24.69 -6.62
C LEU A 200 13.21 25.16 -7.08
N VAL A 201 13.66 26.32 -6.61
CA VAL A 201 15.00 26.84 -6.94
C VAL A 201 16.06 26.11 -6.12
N SER A 202 15.74 25.61 -4.93
CA SER A 202 16.65 24.80 -4.12
C SER A 202 16.96 23.41 -4.72
N LYS A 203 16.09 22.86 -5.57
CA LYS A 203 16.40 21.64 -6.35
C LYS A 203 17.23 21.92 -7.62
N LEU A 204 17.30 23.18 -8.06
CA LEU A 204 18.07 23.59 -9.25
C LEU A 204 19.47 24.13 -8.91
N MET A 205 19.75 24.46 -7.64
CA MET A 205 21.04 24.97 -7.18
C MET A 205 21.93 23.91 -6.52
N GLN A 206 22.01 22.70 -7.10
CA GLN A 206 23.12 21.80 -6.75
C GLN A 206 24.40 22.28 -7.46
N PRO A 207 25.54 22.40 -6.76
CA PRO A 207 26.78 22.83 -7.38
C PRO A 207 27.32 21.69 -8.26
N LYS A 208 27.44 22.01 -9.55
CA LYS A 208 28.31 21.39 -10.58
C LYS A 208 29.12 20.18 -10.09
N ARG A 209 28.56 18.97 -10.23
CA ARG A 209 29.35 17.74 -10.27
C ARG A 209 29.49 17.25 -11.72
N VAL A 210 30.70 16.77 -11.98
CA VAL A 210 31.26 16.34 -13.26
C VAL A 210 30.41 15.22 -13.87
N ALA A 211 30.32 15.23 -15.19
CA ALA A 211 29.56 14.33 -16.04
C ALA A 211 29.61 12.85 -15.58
N SER A 212 28.48 12.36 -15.07
CA SER A 212 28.05 10.98 -15.27
C SER A 212 26.72 11.02 -16.02
N LYS A 213 26.72 10.33 -17.14
CA LYS A 213 25.56 10.09 -18.00
C LYS A 213 24.71 9.07 -17.24
N ASP A 214 23.70 9.55 -16.52
CA ASP A 214 22.51 8.83 -16.00
C ASP A 214 21.82 9.77 -15.01
N GLU A 215 20.99 10.68 -15.53
CA GLU A 215 20.02 11.42 -14.71
C GLU A 215 18.65 10.78 -14.93
N ASP A 216 18.43 9.64 -14.28
CA ASP A 216 17.08 9.18 -14.01
C ASP A 216 16.40 10.26 -13.17
N THR A 217 15.46 10.97 -13.79
CA THR A 217 14.52 11.81 -13.06
C THR A 217 13.66 10.85 -12.24
N ASN A 218 14.09 10.57 -11.00
CA ASN A 218 13.56 9.57 -10.06
C ASN A 218 12.16 9.92 -9.52
N GLY A 219 11.23 10.25 -10.41
CA GLY A 219 9.81 10.44 -10.13
C GLY A 219 9.01 9.25 -10.64
N ASN A 220 7.87 8.97 -10.00
CA ASN A 220 6.99 7.91 -10.48
C ASN A 220 6.28 8.29 -11.79
N GLU A 221 5.73 7.31 -12.50
CA GLU A 221 5.13 7.49 -13.83
C GLU A 221 4.04 8.59 -13.84
N ALA A 222 3.25 8.68 -12.78
CA ALA A 222 2.21 9.68 -12.63
C ALA A 222 2.78 11.11 -12.39
N GLU A 223 3.90 11.22 -11.67
CA GLU A 223 4.64 12.45 -11.47
C GLU A 223 5.34 12.91 -12.75
N MET A 224 5.87 11.97 -13.54
CA MET A 224 6.49 12.27 -14.84
C MET A 224 5.49 12.90 -15.82
N VAL A 225 4.22 12.48 -15.78
CA VAL A 225 3.13 13.14 -16.53
C VAL A 225 2.88 14.55 -16.02
N ASP A 226 2.83 14.75 -14.69
CA ASP A 226 2.62 16.07 -14.09
C ASP A 226 3.74 17.08 -14.48
N VAL A 227 4.99 16.63 -14.45
CA VAL A 227 6.16 17.44 -14.85
C VAL A 227 6.12 17.79 -16.34
N ALA A 228 5.77 16.83 -17.20
CA ALA A 228 5.69 17.05 -18.64
C ALA A 228 4.57 18.04 -19.00
N LEU A 229 3.39 17.92 -18.37
CA LEU A 229 2.27 18.84 -18.58
C LEU A 229 2.57 20.26 -18.09
N TYR A 230 3.28 20.41 -16.98
CA TYR A 230 3.70 21.73 -16.50
C TYR A 230 4.60 22.46 -17.51
N SER A 231 5.45 21.72 -18.22
CA SER A 231 6.32 22.28 -19.26
C SER A 231 5.52 22.88 -20.42
N ILE A 232 4.43 22.22 -20.84
CA ILE A 232 3.48 22.75 -21.85
C ILE A 232 2.87 24.07 -21.38
N THR A 233 2.36 24.11 -20.15
CA THR A 233 1.67 25.30 -19.62
C THR A 233 2.59 26.49 -19.34
N SER A 234 3.90 26.28 -19.24
CA SER A 234 4.87 27.32 -18.87
C SER A 234 5.67 27.88 -20.05
N HIS A 235 5.39 27.44 -21.29
CA HIS A 235 6.02 27.90 -22.54
C HIS A 235 7.57 27.91 -22.51
N LYS A 236 8.20 26.95 -21.82
CA LYS A 236 9.65 26.96 -21.55
C LYS A 236 10.53 26.37 -22.66
N SER A 237 9.95 25.83 -23.74
CA SER A 237 10.66 25.17 -24.85
C SER A 237 9.78 25.03 -26.09
N ASP A 238 10.32 24.43 -27.16
CA ASP A 238 9.57 24.13 -28.39
C ASP A 238 8.34 23.25 -28.10
N PHE A 239 7.17 23.72 -28.55
CA PHE A 239 5.88 23.06 -28.33
C PHE A 239 5.86 21.60 -28.81
N LEU A 240 6.52 21.30 -29.94
CA LEU A 240 6.59 19.95 -30.49
C LEU A 240 7.33 18.98 -29.56
N VAL A 241 8.45 19.42 -28.98
CA VAL A 241 9.24 18.62 -28.03
C VAL A 241 8.45 18.36 -26.75
N GLN A 242 7.66 19.34 -26.29
CA GLN A 242 6.84 19.18 -25.09
C GLN A 242 5.70 18.18 -25.28
N VAL A 243 5.04 18.21 -26.46
CA VAL A 243 3.97 17.24 -26.79
C VAL A 243 4.52 15.81 -26.83
N GLU A 244 5.68 15.61 -27.45
CA GLU A 244 6.33 14.29 -27.49
C GLU A 244 6.68 13.78 -26.09
N ASN A 245 7.21 14.65 -25.23
CA ASN A 245 7.51 14.29 -23.84
C ASN A 245 6.24 13.90 -23.06
N VAL A 246 5.13 14.63 -23.23
CA VAL A 246 3.85 14.29 -22.59
C VAL A 246 3.32 12.96 -23.11
N GLN A 247 3.35 12.71 -24.42
CA GLN A 247 2.93 11.43 -25.00
C GLN A 247 3.74 10.25 -24.45
N ASN A 248 5.06 10.42 -24.34
CA ASN A 248 5.93 9.37 -23.80
C ASN A 248 5.65 9.09 -22.33
N SER A 249 5.44 10.13 -21.51
CA SER A 249 5.07 9.95 -20.09
C SER A 249 3.68 9.34 -19.93
N LEU A 250 2.69 9.75 -20.73
CA LEU A 250 1.34 9.18 -20.71
C LEU A 250 1.38 7.68 -21.05
N ARG A 251 2.08 7.30 -22.12
CA ARG A 251 2.21 5.90 -22.51
C ARG A 251 2.86 5.04 -21.42
N LYS A 252 3.90 5.55 -20.75
CA LYS A 252 4.51 4.85 -19.61
C LYS A 252 3.52 4.64 -18.47
N LEU A 253 2.76 5.68 -18.12
CA LEU A 253 1.72 5.59 -17.10
C LEU A 253 0.64 4.57 -17.50
N GLU A 254 0.12 4.64 -18.73
CA GLU A 254 -0.89 3.70 -19.22
C GLU A 254 -0.42 2.25 -19.23
N LEU A 255 0.84 1.99 -19.58
CA LEU A 255 1.42 0.64 -19.56
C LEU A 255 1.57 0.09 -18.14
N SER A 256 1.73 0.96 -17.13
CA SER A 256 1.89 0.55 -15.74
C SER A 256 0.57 0.21 -15.02
N ILE A 257 -0.57 0.70 -15.51
CA ILE A 257 -1.86 0.58 -14.82
C ILE A 257 -2.46 -0.83 -14.86
N PRO A 258 -2.45 -1.58 -15.99
CA PRO A 258 -3.10 -2.90 -16.06
C PRO A 258 -2.63 -3.89 -14.99
N ASP A 259 -1.31 -4.01 -14.79
CA ASP A 259 -0.75 -4.92 -13.77
C ASP A 259 -1.22 -4.52 -12.36
N LEU A 260 -1.23 -3.21 -12.06
CA LEU A 260 -1.74 -2.69 -10.78
C LEU A 260 -3.25 -2.95 -10.60
N GLU A 261 -4.06 -2.86 -11.66
CA GLU A 261 -5.49 -3.16 -11.63
C GLU A 261 -5.73 -4.64 -11.33
N ASP A 262 -4.99 -5.54 -11.98
CA ASP A 262 -5.12 -6.98 -11.85
C ASP A 262 -4.66 -7.48 -10.46
N ASP A 263 -3.52 -6.98 -9.97
CA ASP A 263 -3.00 -7.32 -8.65
C ASP A 263 -3.93 -6.81 -7.53
N LEU A 264 -4.45 -5.59 -7.69
CA LEU A 264 -5.39 -4.99 -6.72
C LEU A 264 -6.74 -5.72 -6.72
N GLU A 265 -7.24 -6.15 -7.87
CA GLU A 265 -8.45 -6.96 -7.98
C GLU A 265 -8.28 -8.32 -7.28
N SER A 266 -7.12 -8.94 -7.46
CA SER A 266 -6.80 -10.22 -6.82
C SER A 266 -6.71 -10.08 -5.30
N LEU A 267 -6.05 -9.02 -4.81
CA LEU A 267 -6.03 -8.66 -3.39
C LEU A 267 -7.44 -8.40 -2.83
N TYR A 268 -8.27 -7.64 -3.55
CA TYR A 268 -9.64 -7.32 -3.14
C TYR A 268 -10.48 -8.58 -2.92
N ARG A 269 -10.38 -9.55 -3.84
CA ARG A 269 -11.07 -10.86 -3.72
C ARG A 269 -10.59 -11.64 -2.49
N ARG A 270 -9.28 -11.62 -2.21
CA ARG A 270 -8.71 -12.27 -1.03
C ARG A 270 -9.21 -11.62 0.27
N LEU A 271 -9.28 -10.29 0.32
CA LEU A 271 -9.82 -9.56 1.46
C LEU A 271 -11.29 -9.88 1.73
N ILE A 272 -12.11 -10.01 0.67
CA ILE A 272 -13.51 -10.48 0.80
C ILE A 272 -13.55 -11.86 1.45
N LYS A 273 -12.70 -12.78 0.98
CA LYS A 273 -12.64 -14.14 1.53
C LYS A 273 -12.30 -14.13 3.02
N ASN A 274 -11.29 -13.37 3.43
CA ASN A 274 -10.90 -13.24 4.83
C ASN A 274 -12.03 -12.64 5.68
N ARG A 275 -12.74 -11.63 5.16
CA ARG A 275 -13.92 -11.06 5.82
C ARG A 275 -15.02 -12.09 6.04
N VAL A 276 -15.31 -12.92 5.03
CA VAL A 276 -16.29 -14.01 5.15
C VAL A 276 -15.85 -15.00 6.23
N SER A 277 -14.56 -15.35 6.29
CA SER A 277 -14.02 -16.21 7.34
C SER A 277 -14.21 -15.62 8.74
N PHE A 278 -13.96 -14.31 8.94
CA PHE A 278 -14.27 -13.64 10.22
C PHE A 278 -15.75 -13.71 10.57
N LEU A 279 -16.65 -13.47 9.61
CA LEU A 279 -18.10 -13.56 9.82
C LEU A 279 -18.53 -14.98 10.21
N ASN A 280 -17.91 -16.00 9.62
CA ASN A 280 -18.20 -17.39 9.97
C ASN A 280 -17.76 -17.71 11.40
N ILE A 281 -16.64 -17.16 11.88
CA ILE A 281 -16.18 -17.32 13.26
C ILE A 281 -17.17 -16.71 14.25
N LEU A 282 -17.81 -15.57 13.95
CA LEU A 282 -18.83 -14.97 14.82
C LEU A 282 -20.13 -15.79 14.92
N ASN A 283 -20.44 -16.56 13.90
CA ASN A 283 -21.70 -17.30 13.78
C ASN A 283 -21.64 -18.71 14.40
N HIS A 284 -20.48 -19.14 14.89
CA HIS A 284 -20.23 -20.45 15.49
C HIS A 284 -19.69 -20.33 16.92
#